data_AF-A0A8J4VCA3-F1
#
_entry.id   AF-A0A8J4VCA3-F1
#
_cell.length_a   1.000
_cell.length_b   1.000
_cell.length_c   1.000
_cell.angle_alpha   90.00
_cell.angle_beta   90.00
_cell.angle_gamma   90.00
#
_symmetry.space_group_name_H-M   'P 1'
#
loop_
_entity.id
_entity.type
_entity.pdbx_description
1 polymer ?
#
loop_
_entity_poly.entity_id
_entity_poly.type
_entity_poly.pdbx_seq_one_letter_code
_entity_poly.pdbx_strand_id
1 'polypeptide(L)'
;MLEHLEPLFVKNKVTHALWGHVHRYGKFCPMNSFTCGSKGLDGVDWEAFPAHIVIGMAGQDRQPIWEPRPDCPNDPIFPQTKRSLYRGSEFGYTRSVATKEKLQLSYVGNHDGEVHDMVEILASGQVLSGSGASAFDGAGARGKAAQSKSSLLVEGAIVLVFVAFVSYVLGFISRSRKVATSKNSWTTVKMTEDV
;
A
#
# COMPACT_ATOMS: atom_id res chain seq x y z
N MET A 1 -8.63 -30.41 7.31
CA MET A 1 -7.55 -29.43 7.60
C MET A 1 -7.73 -28.86 9.00
N LEU A 2 -8.85 -28.20 9.29
CA LEU A 2 -9.14 -27.56 10.59
C LEU A 2 -9.13 -28.53 11.77
N GLU A 3 -9.70 -29.73 11.64
CA GLU A 3 -9.81 -30.65 12.78
C GLU A 3 -8.52 -31.38 13.15
N HIS A 4 -7.57 -31.50 12.22
CA HIS A 4 -6.42 -32.40 12.37
C HIS A 4 -5.07 -31.73 12.15
N LEU A 5 -4.98 -30.75 11.26
CA LEU A 5 -3.70 -30.09 10.92
C LEU A 5 -3.55 -28.75 11.62
N GLU A 6 -4.61 -27.93 11.67
CA GLU A 6 -4.57 -26.63 12.34
C GLU A 6 -4.16 -26.73 13.82
N PRO A 7 -4.63 -27.71 14.62
CA PRO A 7 -4.19 -27.87 16.00
C PRO A 7 -2.69 -28.19 16.11
N LEU A 8 -2.15 -28.93 15.13
CA LEU A 8 -0.72 -29.23 15.05
C LEU A 8 0.09 -27.98 14.67
N PHE A 9 -0.43 -27.12 13.81
CA PHE A 9 0.24 -25.86 13.45
C PHE A 9 0.34 -24.93 14.64
N VAL A 10 -0.75 -24.77 15.38
CA VAL A 10 -0.78 -23.96 16.61
C VAL A 10 0.14 -24.57 17.67
N LYS A 11 0.02 -25.88 17.95
CA LYS A 11 0.85 -26.58 18.95
C LYS A 11 2.35 -26.47 18.66
N ASN A 12 2.74 -26.55 17.38
CA ASN A 12 4.15 -26.52 16.96
C ASN A 12 4.62 -25.12 16.53
N LYS A 13 3.82 -24.06 16.77
CA LYS A 13 4.18 -22.66 16.46
C LYS A 13 4.62 -22.46 15.00
N VAL A 14 3.90 -23.09 14.07
CA VAL A 14 4.10 -22.86 12.65
C VAL A 14 3.78 -21.41 12.34
N THR A 15 4.73 -20.68 11.75
CA THR A 15 4.57 -19.24 11.51
C THR A 15 3.74 -18.95 10.27
N HIS A 16 3.83 -19.80 9.25
CA HIS A 16 3.04 -19.70 8.02
C HIS A 16 2.86 -21.06 7.35
N ALA A 17 1.76 -21.20 6.63
CA ALA A 17 1.45 -22.35 5.81
C ALA A 17 1.16 -21.89 4.37
N LEU A 18 1.86 -22.52 3.41
CA LEU A 18 1.72 -22.25 1.99
C LEU A 18 0.80 -23.29 1.35
N TRP A 19 -0.15 -22.83 0.53
CA TRP A 19 -1.17 -23.67 -0.08
C TRP A 19 -1.18 -23.50 -1.58
N GLY A 20 -1.23 -24.60 -2.33
CA GLY A 20 -1.50 -24.58 -3.77
C GLY A 20 -2.99 -24.75 -4.05
N HIS A 21 -3.29 -25.53 -5.10
CA HIS A 21 -4.63 -25.97 -5.52
C HIS A 21 -5.56 -24.87 -6.04
N VAL A 22 -5.77 -23.80 -5.28
CA VAL A 22 -6.48 -22.62 -5.78
C VAL A 22 -5.51 -21.79 -6.61
N HIS A 23 -5.71 -21.74 -7.92
CA HIS A 23 -4.87 -21.00 -8.88
C HIS A 23 -4.92 -19.47 -8.79
N ARG A 24 -4.74 -18.92 -7.59
CA ARG A 24 -4.64 -17.50 -7.27
C ARG A 24 -3.59 -17.29 -6.19
N TYR A 25 -3.17 -16.04 -6.04
CA TYR A 25 -2.52 -15.60 -4.82
C TYR A 25 -3.58 -15.16 -3.80
N GLY A 26 -3.41 -15.58 -2.56
CA GLY A 26 -4.29 -15.19 -1.47
C GLY A 26 -3.55 -15.10 -0.15
N LYS A 27 -3.61 -13.96 0.52
CA LYS A 27 -3.03 -13.80 1.85
C LYS A 27 -4.13 -13.66 2.88
N PHE A 28 -4.05 -14.45 3.93
CA PHE A 28 -4.96 -14.35 5.06
C PHE A 28 -4.27 -13.79 6.31
N CYS A 29 -5.06 -13.31 7.26
CA CYS A 29 -4.57 -12.97 8.59
C CYS A 29 -4.00 -14.22 9.30
N PRO A 30 -3.06 -14.06 10.24
CA PRO A 30 -2.75 -15.11 11.22
C PRO A 30 -4.05 -15.56 11.89
N MET A 31 -4.40 -16.84 11.82
CA MET A 31 -5.69 -17.31 12.31
C MET A 31 -5.67 -18.71 12.88
N ASN A 32 -6.64 -18.99 13.74
CA ASN A 32 -6.97 -20.32 14.24
C ASN A 32 -8.50 -20.46 14.24
N SER A 33 -9.03 -21.56 13.70
CA SER A 33 -10.46 -21.84 13.63
C SER A 33 -11.24 -20.67 13.02
N PHE A 34 -10.72 -20.13 11.90
CA PHE A 34 -11.23 -18.97 11.17
C PHE A 34 -11.27 -17.62 11.92
N THR A 35 -10.75 -17.57 13.15
CA THR A 35 -10.62 -16.34 13.93
C THR A 35 -9.23 -15.76 13.72
N CYS A 36 -9.15 -14.51 13.25
CA CYS A 36 -7.86 -13.81 13.19
C CYS A 36 -7.31 -13.59 14.60
N GLY A 37 -6.04 -13.90 14.81
CA GLY A 37 -5.31 -13.52 16.01
C GLY A 37 -5.14 -12.00 16.12
N SER A 38 -5.06 -11.50 17.34
CA SER A 38 -4.83 -10.09 17.62
C SER A 38 -3.50 -9.64 17.00
N LYS A 39 -3.58 -8.63 16.12
CA LYS A 39 -2.42 -7.88 15.64
C LYS A 39 -1.68 -7.36 16.86
N GLY A 40 -0.44 -7.79 17.06
CA GLY A 40 0.43 -7.26 18.12
C GLY A 40 0.68 -5.76 17.92
N LEU A 41 -0.21 -4.95 18.47
CA LEU A 41 -0.05 -3.56 18.88
C LEU A 41 -0.90 -3.47 20.16
N ASP A 42 -0.33 -2.90 21.22
CA ASP A 42 -0.98 -2.63 22.53
C ASP A 42 -0.81 -3.67 23.65
N GLY A 43 0.32 -4.39 23.70
CA GLY A 43 0.81 -4.99 24.96
C GLY A 43 -0.02 -6.12 25.58
N VAL A 44 -0.97 -6.68 24.83
CA VAL A 44 -1.72 -7.89 25.20
C VAL A 44 -0.98 -9.12 24.68
N ASP A 45 -1.00 -10.21 25.45
CA ASP A 45 -0.45 -11.50 25.08
C ASP A 45 -0.82 -11.86 23.64
N TRP A 46 0.20 -11.97 22.80
CA TRP A 46 0.07 -12.27 21.38
C TRP A 46 0.08 -13.79 21.22
N GLU A 47 -0.98 -14.35 20.63
CA GLU A 47 -0.96 -15.76 20.24
C GLU A 47 -0.51 -15.88 18.77
N ALA A 48 0.63 -16.55 18.58
CA ALA A 48 1.31 -16.74 17.32
C ALA A 48 0.54 -17.68 16.37
N PHE A 49 -0.57 -17.24 15.79
CA PHE A 49 -1.27 -18.09 14.83
C PHE A 49 -0.55 -18.17 13.48
N PRO A 50 -0.63 -19.32 12.79
CA PRO A 50 -0.06 -19.46 11.46
C PRO A 50 -0.73 -18.49 10.46
N ALA A 51 0.08 -17.78 9.67
CA ALA A 51 -0.41 -17.08 8.49
C ALA A 51 -0.65 -18.07 7.35
N HIS A 52 -1.86 -18.05 6.77
CA HIS A 52 -2.18 -18.91 5.63
C HIS A 52 -2.04 -18.13 4.33
N ILE A 53 -1.28 -18.67 3.38
CA ILE A 53 -0.97 -18.01 2.11
C ILE A 53 -1.16 -19.00 0.97
N VAL A 54 -2.05 -18.66 0.04
CA VAL A 54 -2.31 -19.41 -1.18
C VAL A 54 -1.38 -18.90 -2.27
N ILE A 55 -0.63 -19.82 -2.87
CA ILE A 55 0.41 -19.60 -3.86
C ILE A 55 0.19 -20.44 -5.13
N GLY A 56 -1.07 -20.67 -5.52
CA GLY A 56 -1.39 -21.55 -6.65
C GLY A 56 -1.36 -20.91 -8.04
N MET A 57 -0.99 -19.64 -8.15
CA MET A 57 -1.05 -18.81 -9.36
C MET A 57 0.02 -19.12 -10.45
N ALA A 58 0.44 -20.37 -10.59
CA ALA A 58 1.58 -20.74 -11.44
C ALA A 58 1.29 -20.83 -12.96
N GLY A 59 0.06 -20.56 -13.43
CA GLY A 59 -0.27 -20.54 -14.87
C GLY A 59 -1.48 -21.37 -15.32
N GLN A 60 -2.20 -22.02 -14.40
CA GLN A 60 -3.43 -22.74 -14.74
C GLN A 60 -4.64 -21.79 -14.73
N ASP A 61 -5.36 -21.72 -15.84
CA ASP A 61 -6.48 -20.80 -16.11
C ASP A 61 -7.82 -21.30 -15.56
N ARG A 62 -8.01 -22.61 -15.46
CA ARG A 62 -9.21 -23.19 -14.86
C ARG A 62 -9.22 -22.99 -13.35
N GLN A 63 -10.27 -22.39 -12.82
CA GLN A 63 -10.48 -22.28 -11.37
C GLN A 63 -11.88 -22.70 -10.95
N PRO A 64 -12.02 -23.29 -9.74
CA PRO A 64 -13.33 -23.45 -9.15
C PRO A 64 -13.94 -22.06 -8.88
N ILE A 65 -15.24 -21.95 -9.15
CA ILE A 65 -16.02 -20.78 -8.79
C ILE A 65 -16.00 -20.70 -7.25
N TRP A 66 -15.95 -19.48 -6.71
CA TRP A 66 -16.08 -19.28 -5.27
C TRP A 66 -17.38 -19.91 -4.77
N GLU A 67 -17.39 -20.41 -3.54
CA GLU A 67 -18.63 -20.90 -2.93
C GLU A 67 -19.69 -19.79 -2.99
N PRO A 68 -20.79 -20.00 -3.72
CA PRO A 68 -21.79 -18.96 -3.92
C PRO A 68 -22.46 -18.62 -2.61
N ARG A 69 -22.76 -17.35 -2.37
CA ARG A 69 -23.58 -17.02 -1.21
C ARG A 69 -25.04 -17.37 -1.51
N PRO A 70 -25.83 -17.81 -0.51
CA PRO A 70 -27.24 -18.15 -0.70
C PRO A 70 -28.08 -16.98 -1.26
N ASP A 71 -27.73 -15.75 -0.90
CA ASP A 71 -28.40 -14.52 -1.31
C ASP A 71 -27.92 -13.99 -2.67
N CYS A 72 -26.69 -14.33 -3.08
CA CYS A 72 -26.05 -13.84 -4.31
C CYS A 72 -25.28 -14.99 -5.01
N PRO A 73 -25.98 -15.92 -5.67
CA PRO A 73 -25.36 -17.14 -6.20
C PRO A 73 -24.46 -16.93 -7.42
N ASN A 74 -24.58 -15.78 -8.11
CA ASN A 74 -23.82 -15.48 -9.31
C ASN A 74 -22.77 -14.37 -9.09
N ASP A 75 -22.74 -13.76 -7.90
CA ASP A 75 -21.84 -12.64 -7.63
C ASP A 75 -20.52 -13.13 -7.01
N PRO A 76 -19.40 -12.45 -7.31
CA PRO A 76 -18.16 -12.71 -6.59
C PRO A 76 -18.36 -12.44 -5.09
N ILE A 77 -17.61 -13.15 -4.23
CA ILE A 77 -17.64 -12.91 -2.78
C ILE A 77 -17.15 -11.49 -2.47
N PHE A 78 -18.09 -10.55 -2.42
CA PHE A 78 -17.94 -9.15 -2.04
C PHE A 78 -18.96 -8.79 -0.93
N PRO A 79 -18.57 -8.06 0.13
CA PRO A 79 -17.22 -7.58 0.41
C PRO A 79 -16.26 -8.71 0.79
N GLN A 80 -14.96 -8.48 0.56
CA GLN A 80 -13.90 -9.42 0.97
C GLN A 80 -13.96 -9.61 2.50
N THR A 81 -13.98 -10.87 2.96
CA THR A 81 -14.05 -11.18 4.39
C THR A 81 -12.84 -10.62 5.14
N LYS A 82 -13.02 -10.13 6.38
CA LYS A 82 -11.95 -9.54 7.21
C LYS A 82 -10.68 -10.41 7.33
N ARG A 83 -10.82 -11.73 7.27
CA ARG A 83 -9.72 -12.71 7.32
C ARG A 83 -8.87 -12.78 6.05
N SER A 84 -9.41 -12.38 4.91
CA SER A 84 -8.71 -12.32 3.63
C SER A 84 -8.10 -10.94 3.50
N LEU A 85 -6.77 -10.82 3.59
CA LEU A 85 -6.06 -9.54 3.57
C LEU A 85 -5.73 -9.08 2.15
N TYR A 86 -5.35 -10.01 1.26
CA TYR A 86 -5.02 -9.71 -0.13
C TYR A 86 -5.44 -10.85 -1.04
N ARG A 87 -5.86 -10.54 -2.27
CA ARG A 87 -6.16 -11.50 -3.34
C ARG A 87 -5.57 -11.00 -4.64
N GLY A 88 -4.80 -11.85 -5.32
CA GLY A 88 -4.30 -11.61 -6.67
C GLY A 88 -4.78 -12.71 -7.60
N SER A 89 -5.37 -12.35 -8.73
CA SER A 89 -5.87 -13.31 -9.73
C SER A 89 -4.93 -13.48 -10.92
N GLU A 90 -3.73 -12.89 -10.83
CA GLU A 90 -2.75 -12.92 -11.91
C GLU A 90 -1.72 -14.02 -11.70
N PHE A 91 -1.10 -14.45 -12.81
CA PHE A 91 -0.02 -15.41 -12.75
C PHE A 91 1.23 -14.80 -12.13
N GLY A 92 1.96 -15.63 -11.40
CA GLY A 92 3.16 -15.19 -10.71
C GLY A 92 3.78 -16.28 -9.86
N TYR A 93 4.67 -15.86 -8.98
CA TYR A 93 5.36 -16.75 -8.05
C TYR A 93 5.58 -16.05 -6.70
N THR A 94 5.96 -16.83 -5.70
CA THR A 94 6.41 -16.27 -4.42
C THR A 94 7.93 -16.36 -4.27
N ARG A 95 8.50 -15.33 -3.66
CA ARG A 95 9.93 -15.26 -3.31
C ARG A 95 10.06 -15.14 -1.81
N SER A 96 10.79 -16.08 -1.20
CA SER A 96 11.07 -16.09 0.25
C SER A 96 12.51 -15.73 0.52
N VAL A 97 12.75 -14.78 1.42
CA VAL A 97 14.08 -14.38 1.89
C VAL A 97 14.09 -14.42 3.41
N ALA A 98 14.94 -15.26 3.99
CA ALA A 98 15.01 -15.47 5.44
C ALA A 98 16.34 -14.95 6.02
N THR A 99 16.24 -14.31 7.18
CA THR A 99 17.36 -13.96 8.07
C THR A 99 17.10 -14.55 9.46
N LYS A 100 18.05 -14.38 10.39
CA LYS A 100 17.85 -14.78 11.79
C LYS A 100 16.71 -14.02 12.49
N GLU A 101 16.34 -12.85 11.98
CA GLU A 101 15.39 -11.94 12.61
C GLU A 101 14.01 -12.00 11.96
N LYS A 102 13.95 -12.31 10.66
CA LYS A 102 12.69 -12.29 9.90
C LYS A 102 12.72 -13.16 8.66
N LEU A 103 11.54 -13.57 8.23
CA LEU A 103 11.25 -14.12 6.91
C LEU A 103 10.40 -13.09 6.14
N GLN A 104 10.85 -12.72 4.95
CA GLN A 104 10.09 -11.90 4.01
C GLN A 104 9.56 -12.80 2.89
N LEU A 105 8.25 -12.77 2.66
CA LEU A 105 7.59 -13.43 1.53
C LEU A 105 6.99 -12.36 0.62
N SER A 106 7.36 -12.39 -0.66
CA SER A 106 6.86 -11.48 -1.69
C SER A 106 6.11 -12.25 -2.76
N TYR A 107 5.00 -11.69 -3.24
CA TYR A 107 4.30 -12.12 -4.45
C TYR A 107 4.79 -11.28 -5.63
N VAL A 108 5.34 -11.94 -6.65
CA VAL A 108 5.84 -11.31 -7.87
C VAL A 108 4.94 -11.68 -9.04
N GLY A 109 4.45 -10.66 -9.76
CA GLY A 109 3.59 -10.84 -10.93
C GLY A 109 4.41 -11.23 -12.15
N ASN A 110 3.92 -12.17 -12.96
CA ASN A 110 4.59 -12.54 -14.22
C ASN A 110 4.34 -11.52 -15.34
N HIS A 111 3.30 -10.69 -15.23
CA HIS A 111 2.94 -9.72 -16.25
C HIS A 111 3.91 -8.52 -16.30
N ASP A 112 4.45 -8.11 -15.14
CA ASP A 112 5.33 -6.96 -15.00
C ASP A 112 6.67 -7.28 -14.31
N GLY A 113 6.77 -8.42 -13.62
CA GLY A 113 7.96 -8.78 -12.84
C GLY A 113 8.06 -8.04 -11.50
N GLU A 114 7.04 -7.30 -11.10
CA GLU A 114 7.04 -6.43 -9.91
C GLU A 114 6.44 -7.13 -8.69
N VAL A 115 6.73 -6.59 -7.50
CA VAL A 115 6.18 -7.11 -6.24
C VAL A 115 4.81 -6.49 -5.98
N HIS A 116 3.77 -7.33 -5.94
CA HIS A 116 2.37 -6.92 -5.75
C HIS A 116 1.85 -7.07 -4.32
N ASP A 117 2.47 -7.96 -3.55
CA ASP A 117 2.20 -8.11 -2.12
C ASP A 117 3.47 -8.55 -1.37
N MET A 118 3.60 -8.12 -0.11
CA MET A 118 4.70 -8.50 0.76
C MET A 118 4.21 -8.71 2.20
N VAL A 119 4.75 -9.74 2.84
CA VAL A 119 4.56 -9.99 4.27
C VAL A 119 5.92 -10.26 4.92
N GLU A 120 6.13 -9.64 6.07
CA GLU A 120 7.28 -9.93 6.92
C GLU A 120 6.81 -10.69 8.17
N ILE A 121 7.51 -11.76 8.48
CA ILE A 121 7.24 -12.62 9.64
C ILE A 121 8.49 -12.57 10.50
N LEU A 122 8.40 -11.94 11.66
CA LEU A 122 9.52 -11.86 12.59
C LEU A 122 9.84 -13.26 13.18
N ALA A 123 11.06 -13.46 13.66
CA ALA A 123 11.45 -14.67 14.38
C ALA A 123 10.61 -14.90 15.64
N SER A 124 10.04 -13.83 16.20
CA SER A 124 9.03 -13.92 17.26
C SER A 124 7.75 -14.59 16.77
N GLY A 125 7.46 -14.64 15.47
CA GLY A 125 6.19 -15.11 14.90
C GLY A 125 5.20 -13.98 14.59
N GLN A 126 5.54 -12.73 14.91
CA GLN A 126 4.72 -11.57 14.57
C GLN A 126 4.70 -11.33 13.05
N VAL A 127 3.50 -11.17 12.51
CA VAL A 127 3.28 -10.94 11.07
C VAL A 127 2.97 -9.47 10.80
N LEU A 128 3.84 -8.83 10.03
CA LEU A 128 3.73 -7.46 9.57
C LEU A 128 3.33 -7.47 8.09
N SER A 129 2.12 -7.01 7.77
CA SER A 129 1.69 -6.80 6.38
C SER A 129 2.03 -5.38 5.96
N GLY A 130 2.88 -5.23 4.96
CA GLY A 130 3.10 -3.94 4.29
C GLY A 130 2.00 -3.72 3.25
N SER A 131 1.01 -2.88 3.55
CA SER A 131 0.15 -2.31 2.51
C SER A 131 -0.14 -0.85 2.83
N GLY A 132 0.33 0.06 1.96
CA GLY A 132 -0.07 1.45 1.93
C GLY A 132 -1.53 1.59 1.50
N ALA A 133 -2.43 1.47 2.48
CA ALA A 133 -3.83 1.85 2.34
C ALA A 133 -4.21 2.69 3.56
N SER A 134 -4.49 3.96 3.26
CA SER A 134 -5.03 5.00 4.13
C SER A 134 -6.11 4.49 5.10
N ALA A 135 -5.78 4.48 6.39
CA ALA A 135 -6.78 4.50 7.44
C ALA A 135 -7.34 5.93 7.55
N PHE A 136 -8.59 6.12 7.13
CA PHE A 136 -9.37 7.31 7.48
C PHE A 136 -10.31 6.94 8.64
N ASP A 137 -10.24 7.78 9.68
CA ASP A 137 -11.02 7.88 10.93
C ASP A 137 -11.05 6.68 11.92
N GLY A 138 -10.78 6.84 13.21
CA GLY A 138 -10.49 8.05 14.00
C GLY A 138 -10.26 7.69 15.48
N ALA A 139 -9.63 8.64 16.18
CA ALA A 139 -9.43 8.71 17.64
C ALA A 139 -8.36 7.82 18.31
N GLY A 140 -7.16 8.40 18.43
CA GLY A 140 -6.53 8.55 19.75
C GLY A 140 -5.44 7.56 20.18
N ALA A 141 -4.21 7.73 19.69
CA ALA A 141 -3.01 7.41 20.49
C ALA A 141 -1.80 8.18 19.97
N ARG A 142 -1.34 9.14 20.77
CA ARG A 142 -0.17 9.98 20.53
C ARG A 142 1.11 9.17 20.80
N GLY A 143 1.51 8.35 19.84
CA GLY A 143 2.83 7.69 19.84
C GLY A 143 3.86 8.58 19.15
N LYS A 144 4.93 8.97 19.85
CA LYS A 144 6.09 9.67 19.27
C LYS A 144 6.78 8.74 18.25
N ALA A 145 6.36 8.81 16.99
CA ALA A 145 7.06 8.20 15.89
C ALA A 145 8.37 8.97 15.65
N ALA A 146 9.49 8.26 15.70
CA ALA A 146 10.79 8.78 15.31
C ALA A 146 10.70 9.34 13.89
N GLN A 147 10.87 10.66 13.75
CA GLN A 147 10.90 11.34 12.46
C GLN A 147 12.01 10.74 11.60
N SER A 148 11.62 10.10 10.50
CA SER A 148 12.57 9.66 9.48
C SER A 148 13.19 10.90 8.84
N LYS A 149 14.53 10.93 8.77
CA LYS A 149 15.30 12.05 8.20
C LYS A 149 14.94 12.36 6.73
N SER A 150 14.24 11.46 6.05
CA SER A 150 13.76 11.63 4.68
C SER A 150 12.52 12.52 4.56
N SER A 151 11.65 12.58 5.57
CA SER A 151 10.44 13.42 5.53
C SER A 151 10.77 14.92 5.55
N LEU A 152 11.78 15.31 6.33
CA LEU A 152 12.23 16.70 6.46
C LEU A 152 12.83 17.25 5.15
N LEU A 153 13.53 16.40 4.38
CA LEU A 153 14.13 16.79 3.10
C LEU A 153 13.08 17.00 2.00
N VAL A 154 12.08 16.12 1.93
CA VAL A 154 10.98 16.24 0.96
C VAL A 154 10.12 17.47 1.27
N GLU A 155 9.81 17.70 2.54
CA GLU A 155 9.05 18.87 2.98
C GLU A 155 9.80 20.19 2.69
N GLY A 156 11.11 20.23 2.92
CA GLY A 156 11.95 21.39 2.59
C GLY A 156 12.03 21.68 1.08
N ALA A 157 12.14 20.65 0.24
CA ALA A 157 12.21 20.82 -1.21
C ALA A 157 10.91 21.38 -1.80
N ILE A 158 9.76 20.94 -1.28
CA ILE A 158 8.44 21.43 -1.71
C ILE A 158 8.30 22.92 -1.40
N VAL A 159 8.66 23.36 -0.19
CA VAL A 159 8.57 24.77 0.20
C VAL A 159 9.44 25.66 -0.69
N LEU A 160 10.66 25.22 -1.02
CA LEU A 160 11.55 25.98 -1.91
C LEU A 160 10.99 26.14 -3.33
N VAL A 161 10.40 25.07 -3.89
CA VAL A 161 9.77 25.13 -5.21
C VAL A 161 8.55 26.04 -5.21
N PHE A 162 7.72 26.00 -4.17
CA PHE A 162 6.57 26.90 -4.03
C PHE A 162 7.00 28.37 -3.93
N VAL A 163 8.03 28.68 -3.14
CA VAL A 163 8.56 30.05 -3.02
C VAL A 163 9.11 30.56 -4.36
N ALA A 164 9.86 29.72 -5.08
CA ALA A 164 10.39 30.05 -6.40
C ALA A 164 9.27 30.30 -7.43
N PHE A 165 8.21 29.47 -7.39
CA PHE A 165 7.08 29.61 -8.30
C PHE A 165 6.27 30.88 -8.03
N VAL A 166 5.94 31.16 -6.76
CA VAL A 166 5.18 32.37 -6.38
C VAL A 166 5.96 33.65 -6.71
N SER A 167 7.27 33.67 -6.42
CA SER A 167 8.12 34.83 -6.75
C SER A 167 8.25 35.05 -8.26
N TYR A 168 8.35 33.98 -9.07
CA TYR A 168 8.35 34.07 -10.52
C TYR A 168 7.04 34.65 -11.08
N VAL A 169 5.89 34.16 -10.61
CA VAL A 169 4.56 34.63 -11.06
C VAL A 169 4.34 36.10 -10.70
N LEU A 170 4.67 36.49 -9.47
CA LEU A 170 4.57 37.90 -9.04
C LEU A 170 5.49 38.82 -9.86
N GLY A 171 6.72 38.38 -10.14
CA GLY A 171 7.65 39.09 -11.01
C GLY A 171 7.12 39.25 -12.44
N PHE A 172 6.53 38.18 -13.00
CA PHE A 172 5.98 38.18 -14.35
C PHE A 172 4.76 39.12 -14.48
N ILE A 173 3.87 39.14 -13.49
CA ILE A 173 2.72 40.06 -13.45
C ILE A 173 3.19 41.52 -13.33
N SER A 174 4.17 41.80 -12.47
CA SER A 174 4.76 43.14 -12.30
C SER A 174 5.40 43.64 -13.60
N ARG A 175 6.18 42.79 -14.29
CA ARG A 175 6.77 43.12 -15.60
C ARG A 175 5.70 43.38 -16.65
N SER A 176 4.66 42.54 -16.72
CA SER A 176 3.56 42.70 -17.67
C SER A 176 2.80 44.01 -17.44
N ARG A 177 2.54 44.39 -16.19
CA ARG A 177 1.93 45.68 -15.85
C ARG A 177 2.81 46.87 -16.24
N LYS A 178 4.12 46.80 -16.01
CA LYS A 178 5.07 47.86 -16.43
C LYS A 178 5.14 48.03 -17.95
N VAL A 179 5.13 46.92 -18.71
CA VAL A 179 5.10 46.96 -20.18
C VAL A 179 3.78 47.56 -20.70
N ALA A 180 2.66 47.26 -20.05
CA ALA A 180 1.36 47.84 -20.39
C ALA A 180 1.28 49.36 -20.09
N THR A 181 1.87 49.82 -18.99
CA THR A 181 1.91 51.26 -18.66
C THR A 181 2.85 52.04 -19.58
N SER A 182 3.99 51.45 -19.98
CA SER A 182 4.92 52.09 -20.92
C SER A 182 4.34 52.27 -22.34
N LYS A 183 3.36 51.46 -22.76
CA LYS A 183 2.71 51.61 -24.07
C LYS A 183 1.70 52.77 -24.13
N ASN A 184 1.24 53.28 -22.99
CA ASN A 184 0.17 54.28 -22.92
C ASN A 184 0.67 55.74 -22.86
N SER A 185 1.98 56.00 -22.87
CA SER A 185 2.51 57.37 -22.90
C SER A 185 3.12 57.71 -24.27
N TRP A 186 2.28 58.13 -25.22
CA TRP A 186 2.72 58.87 -26.40
C TRP A 186 2.30 60.33 -26.23
N THR A 187 3.29 61.22 -26.02
CA THR A 187 3.11 62.67 -26.10
C THR A 187 3.24 63.13 -27.55
N THR A 188 2.22 63.85 -28.03
CA THR A 188 2.14 64.42 -29.38
C THR A 188 3.14 65.57 -29.55
N VAL A 189 4.06 65.46 -30.51
CA VAL A 189 4.96 66.55 -30.91
C VAL A 189 4.29 67.35 -32.02
N LYS A 190 4.13 68.67 -31.83
CA LYS A 190 3.69 69.62 -32.86
C LYS A 190 4.79 69.81 -33.89
N MET A 191 4.46 69.64 -35.18
CA MET A 191 5.28 70.09 -36.29
C MET A 191 4.80 71.48 -36.73
N THR A 192 5.71 72.45 -36.75
CA THR A 192 5.56 73.74 -37.45
C THR A 192 6.48 73.69 -38.66
N GLU A 193 5.91 73.77 -39.86
CA GLU A 193 6.64 74.06 -41.09
C GLU A 193 6.30 75.49 -41.54
N ASP A 194 7.36 76.25 -41.82
CA ASP A 194 7.35 77.59 -42.39
C ASP A 194 6.97 77.54 -43.89
N VAL A 195 6.27 78.58 -44.35
CA VAL A 195 6.17 79.01 -45.77
C VAL A 195 6.55 80.48 -45.85
#